data_AF-A0A3D4BIA9-F1
#
_entry.id   AF-A0A3D4BIA9-F1
#
_cell.length_a   1.000
_cell.length_b   1.000
_cell.length_c   1.000
_cell.angle_alpha   90.00
_cell.angle_beta   90.00
_cell.angle_gamma   90.00
#
_symmetry.space_group_name_H-M   'P 1'
#
loop_
_entity.id
_entity.type
_entity.pdbx_description
1 polymer ?
#
loop_
_entity_poly.entity_id
_entity_poly.type
_entity_poly.pdbx_seq_one_letter_code
_entity_poly.pdbx_strand_id
1 'polypeptide(L)'
;MKLSTEFKYGILIFLGIGIYFLLMEVLGLSQLYFLRILNVFIVIYGLNLAIKSNLKNGKVGYLPNLTSSALTGFIGIGLGIIGLVAYLKIRGGEQYMNQLSEAFLFGGEPSIAEYSFGLFIEGIASVLIVAFINMQYWRTKDVFKDDVEVSL
;
A
#
# COMPACT_ATOMS: atom_id res chain seq x y z
N MET A 1 -16.40 -4.61 -18.66
CA MET A 1 -16.79 -4.59 -17.22
C MET A 1 -16.05 -3.44 -16.55
N LYS A 2 -16.70 -2.64 -15.69
CA LYS A 2 -15.99 -1.60 -14.91
C LYS A 2 -15.20 -2.30 -13.80
N LEU A 3 -13.89 -2.04 -13.70
CA LEU A 3 -13.07 -2.51 -12.57
C LEU A 3 -13.66 -1.98 -11.26
N SER A 4 -13.59 -2.78 -10.19
CA SER A 4 -14.03 -2.33 -8.87
C SER A 4 -13.14 -1.17 -8.39
N THR A 5 -13.67 -0.34 -7.48
CA THR A 5 -12.93 0.76 -6.85
C THR A 5 -11.58 0.25 -6.30
N GLU A 6 -11.63 -0.88 -5.60
CA GLU A 6 -10.50 -1.48 -4.89
C GLU A 6 -9.39 -1.89 -5.85
N PHE A 7 -9.73 -2.58 -6.94
CA PHE A 7 -8.75 -2.96 -7.96
C PHE A 7 -8.16 -1.75 -8.68
N LYS A 8 -9.01 -0.79 -9.06
CA LYS A 8 -8.57 0.41 -9.79
C LYS A 8 -7.52 1.18 -8.99
N TYR A 9 -7.81 1.46 -7.72
CA TYR A 9 -6.90 2.25 -6.89
C TYR A 9 -5.76 1.41 -6.28
N GLY A 10 -5.94 0.09 -6.13
CA GLY A 10 -4.86 -0.82 -5.77
C GLY A 10 -3.78 -0.87 -6.86
N ILE A 11 -4.17 -0.95 -8.13
CA ILE A 11 -3.25 -0.83 -9.28
C ILE A 11 -2.56 0.53 -9.29
N LEU A 12 -3.29 1.62 -8.96
CA LEU A 12 -2.68 2.95 -8.87
C LEU A 12 -1.60 3.02 -7.78
N ILE A 13 -1.84 2.44 -6.60
CA ILE A 13 -0.84 2.34 -5.53
C ILE A 13 0.37 1.54 -6.00
N PHE A 14 0.15 0.36 -6.59
CA PHE A 14 1.20 -0.47 -7.15
C PHE A 14 2.07 0.29 -8.16
N LEU A 15 1.45 0.94 -9.15
CA LEU A 15 2.17 1.71 -10.16
C LEU A 15 2.89 2.91 -9.56
N GLY A 16 2.26 3.65 -8.65
CA GLY A 16 2.86 4.80 -8.00
C GLY A 16 4.10 4.42 -7.20
N ILE A 17 4.01 3.36 -6.38
CA ILE A 17 5.14 2.84 -5.60
C ILE A 17 6.21 2.27 -6.53
N GLY A 18 5.83 1.47 -7.54
CA GLY A 18 6.77 0.89 -8.50
C GLY A 18 7.57 1.96 -9.26
N ILE A 19 6.89 2.97 -9.80
CA ILE A 19 7.54 4.11 -10.47
C ILE A 19 8.44 4.85 -9.49
N TYR A 20 8.00 5.08 -8.26
CA TYR A 20 8.81 5.74 -7.24
C TYR A 20 10.13 4.99 -6.97
N PHE A 21 10.07 3.67 -6.76
CA PHE A 21 11.27 2.87 -6.55
C PHE A 21 12.18 2.80 -7.78
N LEU A 22 11.62 2.69 -8.99
CA LEU A 22 12.40 2.72 -10.23
C LEU A 22 13.10 4.08 -10.44
N LEU A 23 12.43 5.18 -10.10
CA LEU A 23 13.04 6.51 -10.15
C LEU A 23 14.18 6.63 -9.13
N MET A 24 13.98 6.17 -7.90
CA MET A 24 15.07 6.16 -6.90
C MET A 24 16.27 5.34 -7.37
N GLU A 25 16.04 4.20 -8.02
CA GLU A 25 17.10 3.37 -8.57
C GLU A 25 17.90 4.11 -9.66
N VAL A 26 17.22 4.71 -10.64
CA VAL A 26 17.89 5.44 -11.74
C VAL A 26 18.68 6.65 -11.21
N LEU A 27 18.22 7.25 -10.11
CA LEU A 27 18.91 8.36 -9.44
C LEU A 27 20.01 7.90 -8.45
N GLY A 28 20.20 6.60 -8.26
CA GLY A 28 21.17 6.06 -7.29
C GLY A 28 20.78 6.27 -5.82
N LEU A 29 19.50 6.55 -5.54
CA LEU A 29 18.96 6.83 -4.21
C LEU A 29 18.33 5.61 -3.54
N SER A 30 18.29 4.46 -4.21
CA SER A 30 17.61 3.23 -3.73
C SER A 30 18.20 2.66 -2.44
N GLN A 31 19.46 2.97 -2.12
CA GLN A 31 20.12 2.58 -0.87
C GLN A 31 19.70 3.41 0.34
N LEU A 32 19.08 4.57 0.13
CA LEU A 32 18.65 5.44 1.21
C LEU A 32 17.31 4.96 1.79
N TYR A 33 17.38 4.07 2.78
CA TYR A 33 16.18 3.44 3.36
C TYR A 33 15.15 4.46 3.89
N PHE A 34 15.58 5.62 4.40
CA PHE A 34 14.67 6.65 4.92
C PHE A 34 13.77 7.24 3.84
N LEU A 35 14.19 7.26 2.56
CA LEU A 35 13.35 7.72 1.46
C LEU A 35 12.15 6.79 1.26
N ARG A 36 12.22 5.53 1.69
CA ARG A 36 11.08 4.62 1.60
C ARG A 36 9.88 5.13 2.39
N ILE A 37 10.06 5.94 3.44
CA ILE A 37 8.94 6.54 4.19
C ILE A 37 8.02 7.36 3.29
N LEU A 38 8.54 7.95 2.20
CA LEU A 38 7.73 8.74 1.26
C LEU A 38 6.68 7.90 0.53
N ASN A 39 6.85 6.56 0.46
CA ASN A 39 5.84 5.67 -0.10
C ASN A 39 4.51 5.76 0.66
N VAL A 40 4.52 6.15 1.94
CA VAL A 40 3.31 6.27 2.76
C VAL A 40 2.37 7.33 2.19
N PHE A 41 2.90 8.38 1.58
CA PHE A 41 2.10 9.42 0.94
C PHE A 41 1.35 8.88 -0.28
N ILE A 42 1.99 8.00 -1.06
CA ILE A 42 1.38 7.32 -2.21
C ILE A 42 0.23 6.42 -1.73
N VAL A 43 0.46 5.66 -0.66
CA VAL A 43 -0.56 4.80 -0.04
C VAL A 43 -1.72 5.64 0.49
N ILE A 44 -1.46 6.69 1.30
CA ILE A 44 -2.47 7.61 1.81
C ILE A 44 -3.32 8.15 0.67
N TYR A 45 -2.67 8.62 -0.41
CA TYR A 45 -3.35 9.19 -1.56
C TYR A 45 -4.25 8.17 -2.28
N GLY A 46 -3.73 6.98 -2.58
CA GLY A 46 -4.50 5.93 -3.26
C GLY A 46 -5.70 5.46 -2.45
N LEU A 47 -5.53 5.27 -1.14
CA LEU A 47 -6.60 4.92 -0.21
C LEU A 47 -7.66 6.03 -0.11
N ASN A 48 -7.22 7.29 -0.04
CA ASN A 48 -8.12 8.45 -0.02
C ASN A 48 -8.98 8.54 -1.28
N LEU A 49 -8.41 8.24 -2.45
CA LEU A 49 -9.14 8.20 -3.72
C LEU A 49 -10.18 7.08 -3.75
N ALA A 50 -9.87 5.91 -3.18
CA ALA A 50 -10.83 4.82 -3.05
C ALA A 50 -12.05 5.23 -2.21
N ILE A 51 -11.81 5.84 -1.04
CA ILE A 51 -12.89 6.35 -0.17
C ILE A 51 -13.72 7.43 -0.90
N LYS A 52 -13.08 8.43 -1.51
CA LYS A 52 -13.78 9.47 -2.30
C LYS A 52 -14.65 8.88 -3.40
N SER A 53 -14.14 7.88 -4.10
CA SER A 53 -14.85 7.20 -5.18
C SER A 53 -16.07 6.44 -4.65
N ASN A 54 -15.94 5.77 -3.51
CA ASN A 54 -17.06 5.08 -2.87
C ASN A 54 -18.14 6.05 -2.39
N LEU A 55 -17.76 7.15 -1.73
CA LEU A 55 -18.68 8.22 -1.31
C LEU A 55 -19.43 8.81 -2.51
N LYS A 56 -18.72 9.10 -3.62
CA LYS A 56 -19.33 9.58 -4.87
C LYS A 56 -20.32 8.58 -5.47
N ASN A 57 -20.11 7.28 -5.25
CA ASN A 57 -20.99 6.22 -5.70
C ASN A 57 -22.10 5.88 -4.68
N GLY A 58 -22.31 6.72 -3.66
CA GLY A 58 -23.37 6.56 -2.66
C GLY A 58 -23.07 5.57 -1.54
N LYS A 59 -21.86 4.98 -1.48
CA LYS A 59 -21.45 4.11 -0.38
C LYS A 59 -21.00 4.97 0.80
N VAL A 60 -21.93 5.31 1.70
CA VAL A 60 -21.72 6.22 2.84
C VAL A 60 -21.58 5.52 4.20
N GLY A 61 -21.46 4.18 4.23
CA GLY A 61 -21.22 3.46 5.49
C GLY A 61 -19.75 3.53 5.91
N TYR A 62 -19.48 3.63 7.21
CA TYR A 62 -18.13 3.69 7.76
C TYR A 62 -17.37 2.37 7.55
N LEU A 63 -17.91 1.24 8.01
CA LEU A 63 -17.25 -0.07 7.88
C LEU A 63 -17.04 -0.50 6.42
N PRO A 64 -18.01 -0.35 5.50
CA PRO A 64 -17.79 -0.63 4.08
C PRO A 64 -16.61 0.15 3.47
N ASN A 65 -16.45 1.43 3.84
CA ASN A 65 -15.35 2.26 3.34
C ASN A 65 -14.01 1.90 3.98
N LEU A 66 -13.98 1.58 5.28
CA LEU A 66 -12.78 1.08 5.95
C LEU A 66 -12.29 -0.22 5.30
N THR A 67 -13.19 -1.18 5.09
CA THR A 67 -12.87 -2.48 4.46
C THR A 67 -12.46 -2.29 3.01
N SER A 68 -13.18 -1.48 2.23
CA SER A 68 -12.83 -1.20 0.83
C SER A 68 -11.45 -0.52 0.72
N SER A 69 -11.14 0.42 1.61
CA SER A 69 -9.82 1.05 1.69
C SER A 69 -8.74 0.03 2.04
N ALA A 70 -8.94 -0.81 3.05
CA ALA A 70 -7.97 -1.86 3.41
C ALA A 70 -7.71 -2.83 2.24
N LEU A 71 -8.77 -3.31 1.58
CA LEU A 71 -8.67 -4.19 0.40
C LEU A 71 -7.92 -3.52 -0.76
N THR A 72 -8.16 -2.23 -1.00
CA THR A 72 -7.42 -1.43 -1.99
C THR A 72 -5.91 -1.49 -1.72
N GLY A 73 -5.51 -1.29 -0.47
CA GLY A 73 -4.11 -1.34 -0.07
C GLY A 73 -3.51 -2.75 -0.17
N PHE A 74 -4.26 -3.80 0.21
CA PHE A 74 -3.82 -5.19 0.07
C PHE A 74 -3.60 -5.59 -1.39
N ILE A 75 -4.44 -5.14 -2.32
CA ILE A 75 -4.24 -5.34 -3.75
C ILE A 75 -2.94 -4.64 -4.19
N GLY A 76 -2.72 -3.40 -3.76
CA GLY A 76 -1.48 -2.66 -4.08
C GLY A 76 -0.23 -3.34 -3.56
N ILE A 77 -0.23 -3.81 -2.30
CA ILE A 77 0.89 -4.54 -1.69
C ILE A 77 1.13 -5.86 -2.42
N GLY A 78 0.08 -6.67 -2.65
CA GLY A 78 0.21 -7.97 -3.30
C GLY A 78 0.83 -7.85 -4.69
N LEU A 79 0.35 -6.90 -5.50
CA LEU A 79 0.95 -6.58 -6.79
C LEU A 79 2.38 -6.06 -6.64
N GLY A 80 2.65 -5.23 -5.63
CA GLY A 80 3.98 -4.73 -5.30
C GLY A 80 4.99 -5.83 -5.00
N ILE A 81 4.62 -6.82 -4.19
CA ILE A 81 5.46 -7.98 -3.87
C ILE A 81 5.73 -8.82 -5.11
N ILE A 82 4.71 -9.08 -5.93
CA ILE A 82 4.89 -9.80 -7.20
C ILE A 82 5.88 -9.04 -8.10
N GLY A 83 5.70 -7.73 -8.24
CA GLY A 83 6.58 -6.85 -9.02
C GLY A 83 8.02 -6.83 -8.48
N LEU A 84 8.18 -6.76 -7.16
CA LEU A 84 9.48 -6.79 -6.49
C LEU A 84 10.21 -8.11 -6.74
N VAL A 85 9.54 -9.25 -6.53
CA VAL A 85 10.15 -10.57 -6.77
C VAL A 85 10.57 -10.72 -8.22
N ALA A 86 9.73 -10.28 -9.17
CA ALA A 86 10.08 -10.28 -10.59
C ALA A 86 11.29 -9.39 -10.87
N TYR A 87 11.31 -8.17 -10.32
CA TYR A 87 12.40 -7.22 -10.49
C TYR A 87 13.73 -7.74 -9.94
N LEU A 88 13.73 -8.29 -8.71
CA LEU A 88 14.92 -8.88 -8.09
C LEU A 88 15.47 -10.03 -8.93
N LYS A 89 14.61 -10.93 -9.41
CA LYS A 89 15.03 -12.05 -10.28
C LYS A 89 15.69 -11.57 -11.59
N ILE A 90 15.20 -10.49 -12.18
CA ILE A 90 15.77 -9.91 -13.41
C ILE A 90 17.12 -9.22 -13.14
N ARG A 91 17.31 -8.65 -11.95
CA ARG A 91 18.48 -7.81 -11.59
C ARG A 91 19.65 -8.58 -10.96
N GLY A 92 19.63 -9.90 -10.96
CA GLY A 92 20.71 -10.73 -10.38
C GLY A 92 20.36 -11.40 -9.05
N GLY A 93 19.08 -11.40 -8.66
CA GLY A 93 18.57 -12.17 -7.53
C GLY A 93 19.06 -11.66 -6.19
N GLU A 94 19.52 -12.59 -5.35
CA GLU A 94 19.92 -12.33 -3.96
C GLU A 94 21.11 -11.38 -3.84
N GLN A 95 22.06 -11.43 -4.79
CA GLN A 95 23.22 -10.53 -4.78
C GLN A 95 22.81 -9.06 -4.87
N TYR A 96 21.84 -8.74 -5.72
CA TYR A 96 21.33 -7.39 -5.87
C TYR A 96 20.43 -6.99 -4.70
N MET A 97 19.65 -7.94 -4.16
CA MET A 97 18.83 -7.71 -2.97
C MET A 97 19.68 -7.37 -1.74
N ASN A 98 20.83 -8.01 -1.55
CA ASN A 98 21.70 -7.75 -0.39
C ASN A 98 22.21 -6.30 -0.35
N GLN A 99 22.32 -5.66 -1.51
CA GLN A 99 22.64 -4.22 -1.58
C GLN A 99 21.48 -3.37 -1.03
N LEU A 100 20.24 -3.80 -1.24
CA LEU A 100 19.01 -3.14 -0.77
C LEU A 100 18.65 -3.46 0.68
N SER A 101 19.24 -4.51 1.29
CA SER A 101 18.78 -5.13 2.53
C SER A 101 19.57 -4.77 3.78
N GLU A 102 20.69 -4.05 3.69
CA GLU A 102 21.52 -3.67 4.85
C GLU A 102 20.73 -2.96 5.98
N ALA A 103 19.54 -2.44 5.69
CA ALA A 103 18.67 -1.74 6.64
C ALA A 103 17.36 -2.48 7.03
N PHE A 104 17.12 -3.71 6.58
CA PHE A 104 15.85 -4.41 6.85
C PHE A 104 15.84 -5.22 8.15
N LEU A 105 14.64 -5.45 8.71
CA LEU A 105 14.36 -6.12 10.00
C LEU A 105 14.99 -7.52 10.19
N PHE A 106 15.56 -8.09 9.14
CA PHE A 106 16.19 -9.41 9.13
C PHE A 106 17.69 -9.20 8.96
N GLY A 107 18.43 -9.27 10.06
CA GLY A 107 19.90 -9.28 10.01
C GLY A 107 20.43 -10.51 9.29
N GLY A 108 21.55 -10.38 8.58
CA GLY A 108 22.17 -11.45 7.80
C GLY A 108 21.91 -11.33 6.30
N GLU A 109 21.99 -12.46 5.60
CA GLU A 109 21.72 -12.57 4.15
C GLU A 109 20.37 -13.28 3.95
N PRO A 110 19.23 -12.55 3.97
CA PRO A 110 17.92 -13.18 3.78
C PRO A 110 17.81 -13.72 2.35
N SER A 111 16.94 -14.72 2.15
CA SER A 111 16.49 -15.10 0.81
C SER A 111 15.47 -14.10 0.25
N ILE A 112 15.26 -14.09 -1.07
CA ILE A 112 14.23 -13.25 -1.71
C ILE A 112 12.84 -13.50 -1.11
N ALA A 113 12.56 -14.75 -0.72
CA ALA A 113 11.28 -15.12 -0.12
C ALA A 113 11.12 -14.49 1.27
N GLU A 114 12.13 -14.60 2.14
CA GLU A 114 12.10 -14.01 3.49
C GLU A 114 11.99 -12.49 3.44
N TYR A 115 12.79 -11.85 2.58
CA TYR A 115 12.74 -10.40 2.37
C TYR A 115 11.35 -9.93 1.91
N SER A 116 10.79 -10.59 0.90
CA SER A 116 9.49 -10.25 0.34
C SER A 116 8.35 -10.52 1.31
N PHE A 117 8.43 -11.59 2.10
CA PHE A 117 7.43 -11.91 3.11
C PHE A 117 7.48 -10.92 4.28
N GLY A 118 8.67 -10.51 4.72
CA GLY A 118 8.84 -9.46 5.71
C GLY A 118 8.19 -8.14 5.28
N LEU A 119 8.49 -7.70 4.05
CA LEU A 119 7.87 -6.53 3.44
C LEU A 119 6.35 -6.66 3.29
N PHE A 120 5.84 -7.86 3.01
CA PHE A 120 4.42 -8.10 2.90
C PHE A 120 3.70 -7.86 4.23
N ILE A 121 4.24 -8.39 5.34
CA ILE A 121 3.68 -8.21 6.69
C ILE A 121 3.77 -6.74 7.13
N GLU A 122 4.92 -6.10 6.94
CA GLU A 122 5.10 -4.67 7.21
C GLU A 122 4.10 -3.82 6.41
N GLY A 123 3.94 -4.13 5.12
CA GLY A 123 2.98 -3.50 4.23
C GLY A 123 1.55 -3.62 4.75
N ILE A 124 1.11 -4.82 5.15
CA ILE A 124 -0.23 -5.04 5.70
C ILE A 124 -0.47 -4.16 6.93
N ALA A 125 0.47 -4.15 7.88
CA ALA A 125 0.36 -3.35 9.08
C ALA A 125 0.24 -1.85 8.75
N SER A 126 1.10 -1.36 7.85
CA SER A 126 1.09 0.03 7.39
C SER A 126 -0.23 0.40 6.71
N VAL A 127 -0.74 -0.44 5.79
CA VAL A 127 -2.01 -0.19 5.09
C VAL A 127 -3.18 -0.13 6.06
N LEU A 128 -3.24 -1.01 7.06
CA LEU A 128 -4.31 -1.00 8.05
C LEU A 128 -4.29 0.28 8.89
N ILE A 129 -3.10 0.71 9.35
CA ILE A 129 -2.92 1.97 10.08
C ILE A 129 -3.36 3.16 9.20
N VAL A 130 -2.89 3.23 7.97
CA VAL A 130 -3.20 4.33 7.05
C VAL A 130 -4.68 4.36 6.65
N ALA A 131 -5.31 3.19 6.43
CA ALA A 131 -6.73 3.08 6.16
C ALA A 131 -7.53 3.61 7.35
N PHE A 132 -7.16 3.23 8.57
CA PHE A 132 -7.80 3.72 9.78
C PHE A 132 -7.65 5.24 9.93
N ILE A 133 -6.44 5.79 9.76
CA ILE A 133 -6.19 7.24 9.82
C ILE A 133 -7.04 8.00 8.78
N ASN A 134 -7.09 7.52 7.54
CA ASN A 134 -7.96 8.12 6.51
C ASN A 134 -9.42 8.11 6.94
N MET A 135 -9.91 7.00 7.48
CA MET A 135 -11.29 6.89 7.95
C MET A 135 -11.59 7.84 9.13
N GLN A 136 -10.63 8.04 10.04
CA GLN A 136 -10.78 9.05 11.11
C GLN A 136 -10.92 10.46 10.55
N TYR A 137 -10.11 10.80 9.54
CA TYR A 137 -10.20 12.10 8.86
C TYR A 137 -11.54 12.31 8.16
N TRP A 138 -12.10 11.27 7.52
CA TRP A 138 -13.41 11.36 6.87
C TRP A 138 -14.57 11.37 7.86
N ARG A 139 -14.44 10.70 9.00
CA ARG A 139 -15.45 10.74 10.07
C ARG A 139 -15.66 12.15 10.59
N THR A 140 -14.61 12.95 10.74
CA THR A 140 -14.69 14.37 11.15
C THR A 140 -15.48 15.26 10.17
N LYS A 141 -15.82 14.77 8.98
CA LYS A 141 -16.58 15.53 7.97
C LYS A 141 -18.07 15.18 7.94
N ASP A 142 -18.56 14.34 8.85
CA ASP A 142 -19.96 13.89 8.95
C ASP A 142 -20.53 13.35 7.62
N VAL A 143 -19.65 12.77 6.77
CA VAL A 143 -20.04 12.21 5.48
C VAL A 143 -20.55 10.78 5.57
N PHE A 144 -20.26 10.11 6.69
CA PHE A 144 -20.76 8.76 6.94
C PHE A 144 -22.07 8.84 7.69
N LYS A 145 -23.07 8.09 7.21
CA LYS A 145 -24.31 7.88 7.96
C LYS A 145 -24.07 6.67 8.83
N ASP A 146 -24.06 6.88 10.14
CA ASP A 146 -23.81 5.80 11.09
C ASP A 146 -24.87 4.70 10.93
N ASP A 147 -24.43 3.43 10.98
CA ASP A 147 -25.32 2.27 11.10
C ASP A 147 -25.96 2.17 12.52
N VAL A 148 -25.79 3.21 13.36
CA VAL A 148 -26.07 3.22 14.81
C VAL A 148 -27.52 3.61 15.14
N GLU A 149 -28.32 4.12 14.19
CA GLU A 149 -29.74 4.43 14.43
C GLU A 149 -30.67 3.20 14.51
N VAL A 150 -30.14 1.96 14.44
CA VAL A 150 -30.97 0.72 14.45
C VAL A 150 -30.94 -0.03 15.80
N SER A 151 -30.43 0.56 16.89
CA SER A 151 -30.41 -0.18 18.18
C SER A 151 -30.52 0.66 19.46
N LEU A 152 -31.46 1.61 19.54
CA LEU A 152 -31.94 2.13 20.83
C LEU A 152 -33.47 2.25 20.84
#